data_AF-A0A392UMR9-F1
#
_entry.id   AF-A0A392UMR9-F1
#
_cell.length_a   1.000
_cell.length_b   1.000
_cell.length_c   1.000
_cell.angle_alpha   90.00
_cell.angle_beta   90.00
_cell.angle_gamma   90.00
#
_symmetry.space_group_name_H-M   'P 1'
#
loop_
_entity.id
_entity.type
_entity.pdbx_description
1 polymer ?
#
loop_
_entity_poly.entity_id
_entity_poly.type
_entity_poly.pdbx_seq_one_letter_code
_entity_poly.pdbx_strand_id
1 'polypeptide(L)' 'KVIGNGLSTSFWADPWLEEVPLKDQFPRLFQVSIDQGVQVESVGRWDGGVWNWDL' A
#
# COMPACT_ATOMS: atom_id res chain seq x y z
N LYS A 1 -1.16 10.98 11.79
CA LYS A 1 -2.16 11.08 10.69
C LYS A 1 -2.71 9.67 10.51
N VAL A 2 -3.94 9.40 10.96
CA VAL A 2 -4.54 8.06 10.82
C VAL A 2 -4.86 7.90 9.33
N ILE A 3 -4.19 6.98 8.64
CA ILE A 3 -4.57 6.57 7.28
C ILE A 3 -5.91 5.86 7.44
N GLY A 4 -6.99 6.64 7.34
CA GLY A 4 -8.35 6.16 7.51
C GLY A 4 -8.67 5.14 6.42
N ASN A 5 -8.84 3.89 6.84
CA ASN A 5 -9.50 2.81 6.12
C ASN A 5 -8.89 2.29 4.81
N GLY A 6 -7.84 2.88 4.24
CA GLY A 6 -7.14 2.33 3.05
C GLY A 6 -7.94 2.30 1.73
N LEU A 7 -9.26 2.52 1.79
CA LEU A 7 -10.26 2.55 0.71
C LEU A 7 -9.95 3.52 -0.44
N SER A 8 -9.18 4.58 -0.17
CA SER A 8 -8.81 5.59 -1.18
C SER A 8 -7.32 5.82 -1.27
N THR A 9 -6.53 4.97 -0.61
CA THR A 9 -5.08 5.09 -0.55
C THR A 9 -4.47 4.07 -1.49
N SER A 10 -3.68 4.54 -2.46
CA SER A 10 -2.96 3.67 -3.38
C SER A 10 -1.81 2.98 -2.67
N PHE A 11 -1.70 1.66 -2.84
CA PHE A 11 -0.63 0.87 -2.26
C PHE A 11 0.75 1.33 -2.74
N TRP A 12 0.86 1.75 -4.00
CA TRP A 12 2.14 2.14 -4.59
C TRP A 12 2.37 3.65 -4.62
N ALA A 13 1.34 4.42 -4.95
CA ALA A 13 1.48 5.84 -5.24
C ALA A 13 1.40 6.73 -4.00
N ASP A 14 0.77 6.27 -2.93
CA ASP A 14 0.61 7.05 -1.71
C ASP A 14 1.61 6.64 -0.61
N PRO A 15 2.10 7.61 0.18
CA PRO A 15 2.93 7.34 1.36
C PRO A 15 2.04 6.88 2.52
N TRP A 16 1.66 5.60 2.51
CA TRP A 16 0.74 5.02 3.50
C TRP A 16 1.44 4.17 4.56
N LEU A 17 2.62 3.61 4.22
CA LEU A 17 3.48 2.87 5.14
C LEU A 17 4.54 3.77 5.78
N GLU A 18 5.16 4.64 4.98
CA GLU A 18 6.21 5.58 5.36
C GLU A 18 5.92 6.99 4.82
N GLU A 19 6.88 7.92 4.97
CA GLU A 19 6.77 9.28 4.43
C GLU A 19 6.89 9.33 2.89
N VAL A 20 7.39 8.27 2.26
CA VAL A 20 7.64 8.17 0.81
C VAL A 20 6.79 7.03 0.21
N PRO A 21 6.22 7.22 -1.00
CA PRO A 21 5.50 6.15 -1.70
C PRO A 21 6.33 4.90 -1.97
N LEU A 22 5.71 3.72 -1.89
CA LEU A 22 6.39 2.44 -2.14
C LEU A 22 6.94 2.33 -3.57
N LYS A 23 6.32 2.98 -4.56
CA LYS A 23 6.83 3.01 -5.93
C LYS A 23 8.20 3.67 -6.06
N ASP A 24 8.49 4.66 -5.20
CA ASP A 24 9.72 5.43 -5.26
C ASP A 24 10.82 4.74 -4.42
N GLN A 25 10.44 4.07 -3.33
CA GLN A 25 11.36 3.24 -2.55
C GLN A 25 11.72 1.92 -3.25
N PHE A 26 10.74 1.27 -3.86
CA PHE A 26 10.87 -0.04 -4.50
C PHE A 26 10.46 0.00 -5.98
N PRO A 27 11.14 0.80 -6.82
CA PRO A 27 10.77 0.98 -8.23
C PRO A 27 10.81 -0.32 -9.03
N ARG A 28 11.72 -1.24 -8.69
CA ARG A 28 11.79 -2.57 -9.30
C ARG A 28 10.59 -3.43 -8.95
N LEU A 29 10.09 -3.34 -7.72
CA LEU A 29 8.93 -4.10 -7.26
C LEU A 29 7.65 -3.53 -7.88
N PHE A 30 7.56 -2.22 -8.00
CA PHE A 30 6.49 -1.53 -8.72
C PHE A 30 6.42 -1.95 -10.20
N GLN A 31 7.56 -2.05 -10.89
CA GLN A 31 7.62 -2.48 -12.29
C GLN A 31 7.12 -3.90 -12.54
N VAL A 32 7.29 -4.81 -11.57
CA VAL A 32 6.81 -6.19 -11.67
C VAL A 32 5.41 -6.38 -11.08
N SER A 33 4.85 -5.35 -10.44
CA SER A 33 3.47 -5.38 -9.94
C SER A 33 2.51 -5.41 -11.13
N ILE A 34 1.63 -6.41 -11.14
CA ILE A 34 0.57 -6.52 -12.14
C ILE A 34 -0.39 -5.34 -11.98
N ASP A 35 -0.68 -4.96 -10.74
CA ASP A 35 -1.61 -3.90 -10.43
C ASP A 35 -0.91 -2.76 -9.68
N GLN A 36 -0.55 -1.73 -10.45
CA GLN A 36 0.17 -0.55 -9.97
C GLN A 36 -0.76 0.48 -9.33
N GLY A 37 -2.07 0.41 -9.62
CA GLY A 37 -3.11 1.28 -9.07
C GLY A 37 -3.86 0.67 -7.89
N VAL A 38 -3.44 -0.51 -7.44
CA VAL A 38 -4.12 -1.27 -6.38
C VAL A 38 -4.24 -0.45 -5.10
N GLN A 39 -5.40 -0.55 -4.44
CA GLN A 39 -5.66 0.14 -3.19
C GLN A 39 -5.09 -0.67 -2.03
N VAL A 40 -4.67 0.01 -0.97
CA VAL A 40 -4.12 -0.63 0.23
C VAL A 40 -5.08 -1.68 0.76
N GLU A 41 -6.38 -1.39 0.79
CA GLU A 41 -7.41 -2.34 1.26
C GLU A 41 -7.50 -3.64 0.45
N SER A 42 -7.22 -3.58 -0.85
CA SER A 42 -7.28 -4.76 -1.73
C SER A 42 -6.04 -5.64 -1.63
N VAL A 43 -4.98 -5.13 -0.98
CA VAL A 43 -3.75 -5.88 -0.72
C VAL A 43 -3.75 -6.45 0.70
N GLY A 44 -4.46 -5.82 1.63
CA GLY A 44 -4.50 -6.25 3.00
C GLY A 44 -5.05 -5.20 3.95
N ARG A 45 -5.01 -5.55 5.22
CA ARG A 45 -5.52 -4.70 6.30
C ARG A 45 -4.66 -4.79 7.55
N TRP A 46 -4.60 -3.67 8.25
CA TRP A 46 -4.05 -3.63 9.61
C TRP A 46 -5.06 -4.24 10.57
N ASP A 47 -4.66 -5.30 11.27
CA ASP A 47 -5.42 -5.91 12.37
C ASP A 47 -4.52 -6.00 13.59
N GLY A 48 -4.93 -5.35 14.70
CA GLY A 48 -4.16 -5.37 15.95
C GLY A 48 -2.72 -4.82 15.87
N GLY A 49 -2.43 -3.95 14.89
CA GLY A 49 -1.08 -3.40 14.66
C GLY A 49 -0.15 -4.31 13.84
N VAL A 50 -0.69 -5.39 13.28
CA VAL A 50 0.01 -6.26 12.33
C VAL A 50 -0.64 -6.10 10.95
N TRP A 51 0.19 -6.05 9.90
CA TRP A 51 -0.29 -6.05 8.54
C TRP A 51 -0.63 -7.47 8.10
N ASN A 52 -1.89 -7.71 7.76
CA ASN A 52 -2.34 -8.97 7.18
C ASN A 52 -2.50 -8.80 5.67
N TRP A 53 -1.88 -9.69 4.91
CA TRP A 53 -1.99 -9.73 3.45
C TRP A 53 -3.27 -10.47 3.07
N ASP A 54 -4.13 -9.82 2.28
CA ASP A 54 -5.37 -10.39 1.72
C ASP A 54 -5.16 -10.88 0.27
N LEU A 55 -3.97 -11.44 -0.02
CA LEU A 55 -3.53 -11.93 -1.33
C LEU A 55 -4.19 -13.26 -1.75
#